data_AF-A0A7S1Y123-F1
#
_entry.id   AF-A0A7S1Y123-F1
#
_cell.length_a   1.000
_cell.length_b   1.000
_cell.length_c   1.000
_cell.angle_alpha   90.00
_cell.angle_beta   90.00
_cell.angle_gamma   90.00
#
_symmetry.space_group_name_H-M   'P 1'
#
loop_
_entity.id
_entity.type
_entity.pdbx_description
1 polymer ?
#
loop_
_entity_poly.entity_id
_entity_poly.type
_entity_poly.pdbx_seq_one_letter_code
_entity_poly.pdbx_strand_id
1 'polypeptide(L)'
;GHITYMRTDTPAISDEAAAALRERILERFGADHTATAEDIAQRASARKKPANAQEAHEAIRPSGFDFFEELGGLDEDAARLYKLIWERTVASGMKDALMERSAATIEVEAAELPQEMGGGAAQLRFRCNGQRTVFA
;
A
#
# COMPACT_ATOMS: atom_id res chain seq x y z
N GLY A 1 23.01 9.91 7.46
CA GLY A 1 21.66 10.53 7.46
C GLY A 1 20.91 10.06 6.26
N HIS A 2 20.56 8.76 6.24
CA HIS A 2 19.88 8.14 5.10
C HIS A 2 18.36 8.28 5.18
N ILE A 3 17.83 8.48 6.38
CA ILE A 3 16.41 8.66 6.66
C ILE A 3 16.17 9.92 7.49
N THR A 4 14.95 10.43 7.44
CA THR A 4 14.44 11.45 8.36
C THR A 4 14.42 10.93 9.80
N TYR A 5 14.15 11.83 10.75
CA TYR A 5 14.14 11.49 12.17
C TYR A 5 13.12 10.37 12.48
N MET A 6 13.60 9.29 13.09
CA MET A 6 12.84 8.05 13.25
C MET A 6 11.77 8.07 14.34
N ARG A 7 11.70 9.13 15.16
CA ARG A 7 10.72 9.27 16.23
C ARG A 7 9.68 10.31 15.84
N THR A 8 8.66 9.84 15.14
CA THR A 8 7.56 10.64 14.58
C THR A 8 6.27 9.85 14.68
N ASP A 9 5.15 10.54 14.91
CA ASP A 9 3.80 9.98 14.98
C ASP A 9 2.93 10.38 13.77
N THR A 10 3.49 11.18 12.86
CA THR A 10 2.80 11.71 11.69
C THR A 10 3.27 11.04 10.40
N PRO A 11 2.33 10.68 9.50
CA PRO A 11 2.63 10.17 8.17
C PRO A 11 2.79 11.29 7.12
N ALA A 12 2.74 12.56 7.54
CA ALA A 12 2.86 13.69 6.62
C ALA A 12 4.29 13.79 6.05
N ILE A 13 4.39 14.12 4.76
CA ILE A 13 5.64 14.49 4.09
C ILE A 13 5.55 15.94 3.63
N SER A 14 6.69 16.60 3.43
CA SER A 14 6.70 17.97 2.90
C SER A 14 6.32 18.01 1.42
N ASP A 15 5.88 19.17 0.93
CA ASP A 15 5.54 19.34 -0.49
C ASP A 15 6.77 19.12 -1.40
N GLU A 16 7.96 19.54 -0.95
CA GLU A 16 9.22 19.28 -1.64
C GLU A 16 9.53 17.77 -1.69
N ALA A 17 9.28 17.06 -0.59
CA ALA A 17 9.47 15.62 -0.55
C ALA A 17 8.47 14.89 -1.45
N ALA A 18 7.21 15.35 -1.51
CA ALA A 18 6.18 14.80 -2.40
C ALA A 18 6.55 15.01 -3.88
N ALA A 19 7.07 16.19 -4.24
CA ALA A 19 7.53 16.48 -5.59
C ALA A 19 8.74 15.61 -5.97
N ALA A 20 9.76 15.52 -5.11
CA ALA A 20 10.93 14.70 -5.37
C ALA A 20 10.59 13.20 -5.45
N LEU A 21 9.71 12.70 -4.58
CA LEU A 21 9.19 11.34 -4.63
C LEU A 21 8.51 11.07 -5.98
N ARG A 22 7.66 11.99 -6.42
CA ARG A 22 6.96 11.89 -7.69
C ARG A 22 7.92 11.75 -8.87
N GLU A 23 8.97 12.56 -8.93
CA GLU A 23 9.97 12.50 -10.01
C GLU A 23 10.66 11.13 -10.04
N ARG A 24 10.96 10.56 -8.88
CA ARG A 24 11.68 9.29 -8.76
C ARG A 24 10.82 8.10 -9.16
N ILE A 25 9.53 8.15 -8.80
CA ILE A 25 8.56 7.15 -9.27
C ILE A 25 8.39 7.26 -10.78
N LEU A 26 8.32 8.48 -11.32
CA LEU A 26 8.21 8.72 -12.76
C LEU A 26 9.43 8.17 -13.52
N GLU A 27 10.64 8.40 -13.01
CA GLU A 27 11.88 7.93 -13.60
C GLU A 27 11.98 6.39 -13.64
N ARG A 28 11.60 5.71 -12.55
CA ARG A 28 11.75 4.24 -12.44
C ARG A 28 10.57 3.44 -12.97
N PHE A 29 9.34 3.92 -12.78
CA PHE A 29 8.10 3.17 -13.06
C PHE A 29 7.22 3.81 -14.15
N GLY A 30 7.53 5.03 -14.58
CA GLY A 30 6.79 5.73 -15.62
C GLY A 30 5.48 6.38 -15.16
N ALA A 31 4.88 7.17 -16.04
CA ALA A 31 3.71 7.99 -15.73
C ALA A 31 2.47 7.16 -15.37
N ASP A 32 2.38 5.93 -15.87
CA ASP A 32 1.25 5.05 -15.60
C ASP A 32 1.19 4.60 -14.13
N HIS A 33 2.32 4.54 -13.44
CA HIS A 33 2.41 4.14 -12.03
C HIS A 33 2.51 5.32 -11.06
N THR A 34 2.64 6.55 -11.56
CA THR A 34 2.90 7.72 -10.72
C THR A 34 1.62 8.49 -10.39
N ALA A 35 1.35 8.73 -9.10
CA ALA A 35 0.26 9.62 -8.67
C ALA A 35 0.61 11.11 -8.88
N THR A 36 -0.38 11.99 -8.84
CA THR A 36 -0.09 13.44 -8.89
C THR A 36 0.55 13.90 -7.58
N ALA A 37 1.36 14.96 -7.60
CA ALA A 37 1.99 15.46 -6.37
C ALA A 37 0.95 15.86 -5.32
N GLU A 38 -0.19 16.39 -5.78
CA GLU A 38 -1.34 16.73 -4.93
C GLU A 38 -1.94 15.48 -4.27
N ASP A 39 -2.17 14.40 -5.03
CA ASP A 39 -2.66 13.12 -4.48
C ASP A 39 -1.71 12.58 -3.40
N ILE A 40 -0.39 12.66 -3.65
CA ILE A 40 0.64 12.18 -2.73
C ILE A 40 0.57 12.97 -1.41
N ALA A 41 0.59 14.31 -1.48
CA ALA A 41 0.53 15.18 -0.31
C ALA A 41 -0.80 15.03 0.45
N GLN A 42 -1.92 14.89 -0.27
CA GLN A 42 -3.24 14.70 0.34
C GLN A 42 -3.33 13.36 1.09
N ARG A 43 -2.82 12.26 0.53
CA ARG A 43 -2.79 10.95 1.20
C ARG A 43 -1.94 10.97 2.46
N ALA A 44 -0.82 11.69 2.43
CA ALA A 44 0.07 11.84 3.58
C ALA A 44 -0.54 12.71 4.69
N SER A 45 -1.30 13.75 4.33
CA SER A 45 -1.92 14.70 5.28
C SER A 45 -3.30 14.30 5.81
N ALA A 46 -4.02 13.42 5.11
CA ALA A 46 -5.37 12.98 5.50
C ALA A 46 -5.41 12.12 6.79
N ARG A 47 -4.27 11.60 7.25
CA ARG A 47 -4.17 10.79 8.48
C ARG A 47 -3.55 11.61 9.60
N LYS A 48 -4.41 12.20 10.44
CA LYS A 48 -4.09 12.94 11.69
C LYS A 48 -3.13 14.12 11.50
N LYS A 49 -3.69 15.34 11.56
CA LYS A 49 -2.92 16.55 11.84
C LYS A 49 -2.47 16.47 13.32
N PRO A 50 -1.18 16.53 13.65
CA PRO A 50 -0.73 16.47 15.03
C PRO A 50 -1.33 17.64 15.81
N ALA A 51 -1.79 17.36 17.04
CA ALA A 51 -2.45 18.36 17.89
C ALA A 51 -1.46 19.40 18.44
N ASN A 52 -0.16 19.09 18.43
CA ASN A 52 0.93 19.96 18.88
C ASN A 52 1.84 20.37 17.72
N ALA A 53 2.11 21.66 17.61
CA ALA A 53 3.06 22.23 16.63
C ALA A 53 4.51 21.78 16.88
N GLN A 54 4.84 21.27 18.08
CA GLN A 54 6.14 20.68 18.42
C GLN A 54 6.32 19.27 17.82
N GLU A 55 5.24 18.61 17.37
CA GLU A 55 5.23 17.29 16.72
C GLU A 55 5.06 17.40 15.18
N ALA A 56 5.35 18.57 14.60
CA ALA A 56 5.42 18.77 13.15
C ALA A 56 6.68 18.14 12.53
N HIS A 57 6.99 16.90 12.91
CA HIS A 57 8.04 16.11 12.28
C HIS A 57 7.53 15.48 10.99
N GLU A 58 8.43 15.09 10.11
CA GLU A 58 8.05 14.43 8.87
C GLU A 58 7.88 12.93 9.11
N ALA A 59 7.21 12.24 8.19
CA ALA A 59 7.20 10.78 8.14
C ALA A 59 8.62 10.22 8.08
N ILE A 60 8.81 8.99 8.56
CA ILE A 60 10.04 8.23 8.36
C ILE A 60 10.14 7.89 6.88
N ARG A 61 11.09 8.51 6.18
CA ARG A 61 11.35 8.33 4.76
C ARG A 61 12.84 8.49 4.46
N PRO A 62 13.32 8.09 3.27
CA PRO A 62 14.65 8.44 2.82
C PRO A 62 14.90 9.95 2.86
N SER A 63 16.08 10.40 3.30
CA SER A 63 16.47 11.82 3.30
C SER A 63 16.63 12.35 1.87
N GLY A 64 17.19 11.53 0.99
CA GLY A 64 17.16 11.67 -0.46
C GLY A 64 16.54 10.42 -1.06
N PHE A 65 15.89 10.56 -2.22
CA PHE A 65 15.19 9.47 -2.88
C PHE A 65 16.07 8.71 -3.89
N ASP A 66 17.37 8.65 -3.61
CA ASP A 66 18.30 7.81 -4.38
C ASP A 66 17.85 6.35 -4.30
N PHE A 67 18.26 5.55 -5.28
CA PHE A 67 17.87 4.15 -5.30
C PHE A 67 18.58 3.40 -4.16
N PHE A 68 17.86 2.50 -3.48
CA PHE A 68 18.43 1.79 -2.33
C PHE A 68 19.65 0.95 -2.70
N GLU A 69 19.75 0.53 -3.97
CA GLU A 69 20.90 -0.19 -4.53
C GLU A 69 22.18 0.67 -4.59
N GLU A 70 22.05 2.00 -4.52
CA GLU A 70 23.15 2.96 -4.62
C GLU A 70 23.75 3.30 -3.24
N LEU A 71 23.15 2.80 -2.15
CA LEU A 71 23.62 3.05 -0.81
C LEU A 71 24.74 2.12 -0.39
N GLY A 72 25.94 2.68 -0.29
CA GLY A 72 27.09 2.03 0.33
C GLY A 72 27.14 2.22 1.85
N GLY A 73 27.88 1.34 2.52
CA GLY A 73 28.28 1.53 3.93
C GLY A 73 27.25 1.14 4.99
N LEU A 74 26.18 0.42 4.62
CA LEU A 74 25.22 -0.16 5.55
C LEU A 74 25.55 -1.63 5.81
N ASP A 75 25.33 -2.09 7.05
CA ASP A 75 25.26 -3.52 7.34
C ASP A 75 23.96 -4.14 6.77
N GLU A 76 23.85 -5.47 6.82
CA GLU A 76 22.72 -6.19 6.21
C GLU A 76 21.36 -5.77 6.82
N ASP A 77 21.26 -5.64 8.13
CA ASP A 77 20.00 -5.30 8.81
C ASP A 77 19.59 -3.85 8.53
N ALA A 78 20.57 -2.93 8.56
CA ALA A 78 20.36 -1.53 8.20
C ALA A 78 19.95 -1.38 6.73
N ALA A 79 20.55 -2.16 5.82
CA ALA A 79 20.17 -2.17 4.41
C ALA A 79 18.74 -2.70 4.20
N ARG A 80 18.36 -3.76 4.91
CA ARG A 80 16.98 -4.32 4.85
C ARG A 80 15.95 -3.33 5.41
N LEU A 81 16.27 -2.66 6.52
CA LEU A 81 15.41 -1.64 7.09
C LEU A 81 15.28 -0.43 6.16
N TYR A 82 16.40 0.04 5.60
CA TYR A 82 16.37 1.14 4.63
C TYR A 82 15.51 0.77 3.42
N LYS A 83 15.70 -0.43 2.84
CA LYS A 83 14.91 -0.93 1.72
C LYS A 83 13.42 -0.92 2.04
N LEU A 84 13.03 -1.38 3.23
CA LEU A 84 11.63 -1.36 3.67
C LEU A 84 11.07 0.06 3.76
N ILE A 85 11.84 1.00 4.33
CA ILE A 85 11.45 2.41 4.42
C ILE A 85 11.30 3.00 3.00
N TRP A 86 12.26 2.75 2.12
CA TRP A 86 12.25 3.22 0.74
C TRP A 86 11.04 2.67 -0.03
N GLU A 87 10.81 1.35 -0.02
CA GLU A 87 9.68 0.70 -0.70
C GLU A 87 8.33 1.23 -0.18
N ARG A 88 8.23 1.46 1.13
CA ARG A 88 7.02 2.04 1.74
C ARG A 88 6.78 3.47 1.27
N THR A 89 7.82 4.31 1.24
CA THR A 89 7.69 5.70 0.77
C THR A 89 7.32 5.74 -0.71
N VAL A 90 8.01 4.98 -1.55
CA VAL A 90 7.73 4.86 -3.00
C VAL A 90 6.29 4.40 -3.25
N ALA A 91 5.86 3.30 -2.64
CA ALA A 91 4.50 2.79 -2.81
C ALA A 91 3.41 3.79 -2.39
N SER A 92 3.70 4.65 -1.39
CA SER A 92 2.75 5.68 -0.96
C SER A 92 2.51 6.76 -2.04
N GLY A 93 3.50 6.96 -2.92
CA GLY A 93 3.43 7.90 -4.03
C GLY A 93 2.90 7.32 -5.36
N MET A 94 2.61 6.02 -5.40
CA MET A 94 2.15 5.33 -6.61
C MET A 94 0.63 5.37 -6.77
N LYS A 95 0.15 5.10 -7.98
CA LYS A 95 -1.29 4.93 -8.23
C LYS A 95 -1.83 3.68 -7.52
N ASP A 96 -3.13 3.69 -7.29
CA ASP A 96 -3.82 2.57 -6.64
C ASP A 96 -3.83 1.35 -7.55
N ALA A 97 -3.64 0.16 -6.95
CA ALA A 97 -3.81 -1.09 -7.66
C ALA A 97 -5.28 -1.27 -8.09
N LEU A 98 -5.50 -1.68 -9.34
CA LEU A 98 -6.83 -2.03 -9.84
C LEU A 98 -7.05 -3.52 -9.63
N MET A 99 -8.07 -3.86 -8.85
CA MET A 99 -8.42 -5.24 -8.54
C MET A 99 -9.83 -5.53 -9.02
N GLU A 100 -9.99 -6.60 -9.78
CA GLU A 100 -11.28 -7.18 -10.11
C GLU A 100 -11.65 -8.19 -9.03
N ARG A 101 -12.87 -8.10 -8.52
CA ARG A 101 -13.41 -9.04 -7.52
C ARG A 101 -14.61 -9.74 -8.12
N SER A 102 -14.63 -11.06 -8.03
CA SER A 102 -15.73 -11.89 -8.48
C SER A 102 -16.32 -12.62 -7.28
N ALA A 103 -17.64 -12.66 -7.18
CA ALA A 103 -18.34 -13.46 -6.20
C ALA A 103 -19.47 -14.20 -6.91
N ALA A 104 -19.59 -15.50 -6.65
CA ALA A 104 -20.73 -16.28 -7.10
C ALA A 104 -21.38 -16.95 -5.88
N THR A 105 -22.70 -16.88 -5.86
CA THR A 105 -23.55 -17.61 -4.92
C THR A 105 -24.35 -18.60 -5.74
N ILE A 106 -24.27 -19.88 -5.39
CA ILE A 106 -24.99 -20.96 -6.05
C ILE A 106 -26.02 -21.47 -5.05
N GLU A 107 -27.29 -21.34 -5.41
CA GLU A 107 -28.40 -21.91 -4.65
C GLU A 107 -28.84 -23.20 -5.34
N VAL A 108 -28.92 -24.28 -4.56
CA VAL A 108 -29.27 -25.61 -5.05
C VAL A 108 -30.47 -26.10 -4.25
N GLU A 109 -31.55 -26.44 -4.95
CA GLU A 109 -32.64 -27.21 -4.38
C GLU A 109 -32.33 -28.69 -4.57
N ALA A 110 -31.93 -29.35 -3.48
CA ALA A 110 -31.69 -30.78 -3.46
C ALA A 110 -33.02 -31.48 -3.18
N ALA A 111 -33.50 -32.28 -4.13
CA ALA A 111 -34.71 -33.08 -3.94
C ALA A 111 -34.51 -34.16 -2.86
N GLU A 112 -33.28 -34.67 -2.73
CA GLU A 112 -32.90 -35.62 -1.69
C GLU A 112 -31.43 -35.45 -1.32
N LEU A 113 -31.15 -35.24 -0.03
CA LEU A 113 -29.81 -35.26 0.52
C LEU A 113 -29.34 -36.69 0.81
N PRO A 114 -28.02 -36.96 0.75
CA PRO A 114 -27.46 -38.21 1.28
C PRO A 114 -27.92 -38.45 2.72
N GLN A 115 -28.14 -39.71 3.11
CA GLN A 115 -28.62 -40.04 4.47
C GLN A 115 -27.67 -39.55 5.57
N GLU A 116 -26.38 -39.46 5.28
CA GLU A 116 -25.35 -38.90 6.17
C GLU A 116 -25.56 -37.41 6.49
N MET A 117 -26.35 -36.71 5.67
CA MET A 117 -26.70 -35.29 5.82
C MET A 117 -28.16 -35.09 6.26
N GLY A 118 -28.80 -36.11 6.81
CA GLY A 118 -30.17 -36.03 7.37
C GLY A 118 -31.29 -36.44 6.41
N GLY A 119 -30.98 -36.69 5.13
CA GLY A 119 -31.95 -37.13 4.13
C GLY A 119 -33.02 -36.07 3.78
N GLY A 120 -33.81 -36.35 2.74
CA GLY A 120 -34.93 -35.50 2.34
C GLY A 120 -34.54 -34.23 1.56
N ALA A 121 -35.54 -33.42 1.23
CA ALA A 121 -35.34 -32.22 0.43
C ALA A 121 -34.71 -31.08 1.24
N ALA A 122 -33.80 -30.34 0.62
CA ALA A 122 -33.11 -29.22 1.27
C ALA A 122 -32.73 -28.12 0.28
N GLN A 123 -32.57 -26.90 0.79
CA GLN A 123 -32.02 -25.78 0.05
C GLN A 123 -30.59 -25.52 0.53
N LEU A 124 -29.62 -25.70 -0.37
CA LEU A 124 -28.21 -25.49 -0.12
C LEU A 124 -27.75 -24.18 -0.75
N ARG A 125 -26.82 -23.49 -0.08
CA ARG A 125 -26.17 -22.30 -0.61
C ARG A 125 -24.66 -22.45 -0.55
N PHE A 126 -24.01 -22.33 -1.70
CA PHE A 126 -22.56 -22.28 -1.83
C PHE A 126 -22.13 -20.88 -2.20
N ARG A 127 -20.99 -20.43 -1.70
CA ARG A 127 -20.38 -19.15 -2.05
C ARG A 127 -18.92 -19.36 -2.42
N CYS A 128 -18.51 -18.79 -3.55
CA CYS A 128 -17.11 -18.65 -3.91
C CYS A 128 -16.79 -17.17 -4.16
N ASN A 129 -15.59 -16.76 -3.74
CA ASN A 129 -15.07 -15.42 -4.01
C ASN A 129 -13.71 -15.58 -4.71
N GLY A 130 -13.42 -14.71 -5.67
CA GLY A 130 -12.16 -14.63 -6.40
C GLY A 130 -11.71 -13.18 -6.55
N GLN A 131 -10.41 -12.99 -6.76
CA GLN A 131 -9.84 -11.68 -7.00
C GLN A 131 -8.71 -11.79 -8.04
N ARG A 132 -8.66 -10.83 -8.96
CA ARG A 132 -7.63 -10.72 -9.99
C ARG A 132 -7.02 -9.31 -9.96
N THR A 133 -5.71 -9.22 -9.96
CA THR A 133 -4.99 -7.95 -10.17
C THR A 133 -5.06 -7.56 -11.64
N VAL A 134 -5.58 -6.37 -11.92
CA VAL A 134 -5.65 -5.78 -13.27
C VAL A 134 -4.49 -4.81 -13.48
N PHE A 135 -4.10 -4.09 -12.43
CA PHE A 135 -2.99 -3.15 -12.41
C PHE A 135 -2.35 -3.13 -11.01
N ALA A 136 -1.02 -3.11 -10.92
CA ALA A 136 -0.25 -3.04 -9.68
C ALA A 136 1.09 -2.33 -9.91
#